data_AF-A0A811SJB0-F1
#
_entry.id   AF-A0A811SJB0-F1
#
_cell.length_a   1.000
_cell.length_b   1.000
_cell.length_c   1.000
_cell.angle_alpha   90.00
_cell.angle_beta   90.00
_cell.angle_gamma   90.00
#
_symmetry.space_group_name_H-M   'P 1'
#
loop_
_entity.id
_entity.type
_entity.pdbx_description
1 polymer ?
#
loop_
_entity_poly.entity_id
_entity_poly.type
_entity_poly.pdbx_seq_one_letter_code
_entity_poly.pdbx_strand_id
1 'polypeptide(L)'
;MENTGRCGDFGMITANLESENPVANVDATNRASALIAEGKFPEPQLLCRLISGLASNLEKPDHESAVKRNFYLTLKAIREAIISNHVNMDSSTRNKALHAIWCCSMDEGLRCLQDHASMVRMWTVQGQLAAVKMICGVSRLSPANINNTRCVATFASLMLSPHTTVVRACEDALLSLPPIPGFAFTIARAYCHILISMPPQSSPQISSVIAILGRLNKISMTTVEVDHPRFDDLAVDVLGCLANCKLVFRKKVLNLVAGLLTPTNVCDVLRILNSELIMATSANVHIEYQQMLEKAIRECHIIYPESILEFTLDPKYVVFTDCIRYIMDIVNNNPSLRAQLLKGLLRTLRHVKSPLVCAAAVWIISVFSESLVEANDAIAALSCLFKDLLDRRKIEKQILGSEMEDEYILPTEYYGVTARGAQGERQQPWLVEMEELLFVRIGLTRQADGSYDIASSSKSSASSEYGRPHKLSLELTDNLAFLVHSGDALLADFVENMLSELVVKA
;
A
#
# COMPACT_ATOMS: atom_id res chain seq x y z
N MET A 1 -69.05 17.61 32.62
CA MET A 1 -68.82 18.27 31.32
C MET A 1 -67.58 17.66 30.73
N GLU A 2 -67.78 16.83 29.72
CA GLU A 2 -66.81 15.89 29.17
C GLU A 2 -65.68 16.57 28.41
N ASN A 3 -64.50 16.00 28.56
CA ASN A 3 -63.22 16.44 28.01
C ASN A 3 -63.06 15.95 26.55
N THR A 4 -64.07 16.16 25.70
CA THR A 4 -64.14 15.64 24.32
C THR A 4 -63.43 16.51 23.28
N GLY A 5 -62.95 17.70 23.65
CA GLY A 5 -62.26 18.61 22.71
C GLY A 5 -60.78 18.29 22.44
N ARG A 6 -60.07 17.61 23.37
CA ARG A 6 -58.58 17.52 23.31
C ARG A 6 -58.04 16.41 22.41
N CYS A 7 -58.83 15.37 22.15
CA CYS A 7 -58.46 14.25 21.27
C CYS A 7 -58.79 14.57 19.80
N GLY A 8 -59.79 15.40 19.54
CA GLY A 8 -60.23 15.78 18.18
C GLY A 8 -59.19 16.58 17.41
N ASP A 9 -58.55 17.56 18.05
CA ASP A 9 -57.60 18.46 17.38
C ASP A 9 -56.36 17.72 16.88
N PHE A 10 -55.72 16.91 17.73
CA PHE A 10 -54.55 16.12 17.33
C PHE A 10 -54.92 14.96 16.39
N GLY A 11 -56.11 14.37 16.54
CA GLY A 11 -56.62 13.36 15.60
C GLY A 11 -56.75 13.91 14.19
N MET A 12 -57.36 15.09 14.04
CA MET A 12 -57.48 15.80 12.76
C MET A 12 -56.13 16.25 12.20
N ILE A 13 -55.22 16.72 13.05
CA ILE A 13 -53.84 17.06 12.65
C ILE A 13 -53.12 15.82 12.09
N THR A 14 -53.20 14.68 12.77
CA THR A 14 -52.56 13.44 12.29
C THR A 14 -53.16 12.95 10.97
N ALA A 15 -54.49 12.96 10.82
CA ALA A 15 -55.16 12.57 9.59
C ALA A 15 -54.78 13.50 8.41
N ASN A 16 -54.67 14.80 8.67
CA ASN A 16 -54.23 15.76 7.67
C ASN A 16 -52.77 15.53 7.26
N LEU A 17 -51.86 15.24 8.21
CA LEU A 17 -50.46 14.91 7.91
C LEU A 17 -50.28 13.59 7.15
N GLU A 18 -51.17 12.62 7.38
CA GLU A 18 -51.20 11.34 6.67
C GLU A 18 -51.77 11.50 5.24
N SER A 19 -52.35 12.66 4.90
CA SER A 19 -52.95 12.91 3.59
C SER A 19 -51.90 13.25 2.50
N GLU A 20 -52.29 13.04 1.25
CA GLU A 20 -51.50 13.44 0.07
C GLU A 20 -51.60 14.95 -0.23
N ASN A 21 -52.41 15.72 0.51
CA ASN A 21 -52.62 17.14 0.24
C ASN A 21 -51.52 18.01 0.89
N PRO A 22 -50.64 18.66 0.11
CA PRO A 22 -49.51 19.42 0.66
C PRO A 22 -49.96 20.65 1.46
N VAL A 23 -51.06 21.30 1.08
CA VAL A 23 -51.60 22.46 1.79
C VAL A 23 -52.14 22.04 3.16
N ALA A 24 -52.84 20.91 3.22
CA ALA A 24 -53.33 20.33 4.47
C ALA A 24 -52.18 19.92 5.39
N ASN A 25 -51.10 19.37 4.83
CA ASN A 25 -49.89 19.00 5.56
C ASN A 25 -49.23 20.23 6.23
N VAL A 26 -49.07 21.34 5.49
CA VAL A 26 -48.51 22.59 6.00
C VAL A 26 -49.36 23.16 7.15
N ASP A 27 -50.67 23.26 6.93
CA ASP A 27 -51.62 23.79 7.91
C ASP A 27 -51.67 22.92 9.19
N ALA A 28 -51.65 21.59 9.03
CA ALA A 28 -51.57 20.65 10.14
C ALA A 28 -50.29 20.81 10.96
N THR A 29 -49.14 21.01 10.33
CA THR A 29 -47.87 21.25 11.05
C THR A 29 -47.83 22.59 11.75
N ASN A 30 -48.36 23.66 11.15
CA ASN A 30 -48.48 24.95 11.82
C ASN A 30 -49.31 24.84 13.09
N ARG A 31 -50.46 24.15 13.02
CA ARG A 31 -51.30 23.87 14.19
C ARG A 31 -50.61 23.01 15.23
N ALA A 32 -49.92 21.94 14.81
CA ALA A 32 -49.16 21.09 15.70
C ALA A 32 -48.06 21.87 16.44
N SER A 33 -47.29 22.67 15.70
CA SER A 33 -46.20 23.51 16.23
C SER A 33 -46.70 24.52 17.26
N ALA A 34 -47.84 25.18 16.98
CA ALA A 34 -48.48 26.10 17.93
C ALA A 34 -48.91 25.40 19.22
N LEU A 35 -49.59 24.24 19.12
CA LEU A 35 -50.03 23.48 20.29
C LEU A 35 -48.85 22.98 21.13
N ILE A 36 -47.78 22.51 20.48
CA ILE A 36 -46.55 22.05 21.16
C ILE A 36 -45.84 23.22 21.87
N ALA A 37 -45.80 24.41 21.25
CA ALA A 37 -45.23 25.61 21.86
C ALA A 37 -46.02 26.07 23.11
N GLU A 38 -47.33 25.82 23.14
CA GLU A 38 -48.19 26.03 24.31
C GLU A 38 -48.04 24.93 25.39
N GLY A 39 -47.16 23.94 25.17
CA GLY A 39 -46.94 22.81 26.07
C GLY A 39 -48.05 21.75 26.02
N LYS A 40 -48.91 21.76 25.00
CA LYS A 40 -49.99 20.78 24.81
C LYS A 40 -49.47 19.62 23.98
N PHE A 41 -49.55 18.41 24.53
CA PHE A 41 -49.12 17.18 23.86
C PHE A 41 -50.25 16.17 23.73
N PRO A 42 -50.33 15.42 22.62
CA PRO A 42 -51.31 14.36 22.43
C PRO A 42 -51.02 13.13 23.30
N GLU A 43 -52.01 12.24 23.40
CA GLU A 43 -51.83 10.92 24.01
C GLU A 43 -50.70 10.13 23.34
N PRO A 44 -50.02 9.22 24.08
CA PRO A 44 -48.82 8.52 23.59
C PRO A 44 -48.95 7.86 22.21
N GLN A 45 -50.11 7.25 21.91
CA GLN A 45 -50.37 6.60 20.63
C GLN A 45 -50.50 7.61 19.48
N LEU A 46 -51.19 8.72 19.72
CA LEU A 46 -51.34 9.82 18.76
C LEU A 46 -50.02 10.58 18.59
N LEU A 47 -49.19 10.68 19.62
CA LEU A 47 -47.85 11.28 19.50
C LEU A 47 -46.96 10.47 18.56
N CYS A 48 -46.98 9.14 18.65
CA CYS A 48 -46.25 8.28 17.71
C CYS A 48 -46.74 8.46 16.27
N ARG A 49 -48.07 8.54 16.06
CA ARG A 49 -48.65 8.84 14.72
C ARG A 49 -48.25 10.22 14.21
N LEU A 50 -48.25 11.22 15.08
CA LEU A 50 -47.80 12.58 14.76
C LEU A 50 -46.33 12.59 14.32
N ILE A 51 -45.45 11.89 15.05
CA ILE A 51 -44.03 11.74 14.69
C ILE A 51 -43.90 11.07 13.32
N SER A 52 -44.63 9.98 13.06
CA SER A 52 -44.62 9.28 11.78
C SER A 52 -45.15 10.14 10.62
N GLY A 53 -46.22 10.91 10.84
CA GLY A 53 -46.77 11.84 9.83
C GLY A 53 -45.81 12.98 9.50
N LEU A 54 -45.19 13.59 10.52
CA LEU A 54 -44.17 14.63 10.32
C LEU A 54 -42.92 14.06 9.60
N ALA A 55 -42.51 12.84 9.96
CA ALA A 55 -41.41 12.13 9.32
C ALA A 55 -41.67 11.86 7.83
N SER A 56 -42.82 11.28 7.50
CA SER A 56 -43.21 10.96 6.11
C SER A 56 -43.25 12.21 5.23
N ASN A 57 -43.70 13.36 5.77
CA ASN A 57 -43.71 14.60 5.02
C ASN A 57 -42.32 15.22 4.79
N LEU A 58 -41.31 14.90 5.61
CA LEU A 58 -39.92 15.29 5.33
C LEU A 58 -39.30 14.54 4.13
N GLU A 59 -39.84 13.36 3.81
CA GLU A 59 -39.38 12.53 2.69
C GLU A 59 -40.01 12.93 1.35
N LYS A 60 -41.17 13.60 1.37
CA LYS A 60 -41.87 14.00 0.13
C LYS A 60 -41.07 15.05 -0.66
N PRO A 61 -40.90 14.90 -1.99
CA PRO A 61 -40.14 15.82 -2.82
C PRO A 61 -40.83 17.18 -2.99
N ASP A 62 -42.17 17.21 -2.98
CA ASP A 62 -42.99 18.36 -3.38
C ASP A 62 -43.04 19.51 -2.35
N HIS A 63 -42.53 19.30 -1.13
CA HIS A 63 -42.51 20.33 -0.10
C HIS A 63 -41.28 21.24 -0.23
N GLU A 64 -41.52 22.55 -0.23
CA GLU A 64 -40.47 23.57 -0.18
C GLU A 64 -39.56 23.43 1.06
N SER A 65 -38.31 23.91 0.94
CA SER A 65 -37.33 23.85 2.03
C SER A 65 -37.79 24.53 3.32
N ALA A 66 -38.56 25.63 3.22
CA ALA A 66 -39.15 26.33 4.36
C ALA A 66 -40.19 25.47 5.10
N VAL A 67 -40.98 24.70 4.36
CA VAL A 67 -41.99 23.78 4.90
C VAL A 67 -41.31 22.59 5.58
N LYS A 68 -40.29 22.01 4.94
CA LYS A 68 -39.46 20.93 5.54
C LYS A 68 -38.80 21.36 6.84
N ARG A 69 -38.29 22.59 6.90
CA ARG A 69 -37.74 23.18 8.13
C ARG A 69 -38.77 23.24 9.25
N ASN A 70 -40.03 23.52 8.94
CA ASN A 70 -41.10 23.59 9.94
C ASN A 70 -41.46 22.20 10.52
N PHE A 71 -41.55 21.17 9.67
CA PHE A 71 -41.70 19.77 10.13
C PHE A 71 -40.58 19.39 11.10
N TYR A 72 -39.33 19.73 10.76
CA TYR A 72 -38.16 19.45 11.57
C TYR A 72 -38.16 20.18 12.92
N LEU A 73 -38.48 21.49 12.93
CA LEU A 73 -38.56 22.27 14.17
C LEU A 73 -39.64 21.71 15.12
N THR A 74 -40.76 21.26 14.56
CA THR A 74 -41.84 20.62 15.33
C THR A 74 -41.36 19.30 15.95
N LEU A 75 -40.68 18.44 15.18
CA LEU A 75 -40.08 17.20 15.70
C LEU A 75 -39.03 17.47 16.79
N LYS A 76 -38.24 18.53 16.64
CA LYS A 76 -37.25 18.95 17.65
C LYS A 76 -37.93 19.37 18.97
N ALA A 77 -38.99 20.17 18.89
CA ALA A 77 -39.75 20.57 20.07
C ALA A 77 -40.39 19.37 20.78
N ILE A 78 -40.93 18.40 20.03
CA ILE A 78 -41.45 17.13 20.57
C ILE A 78 -40.33 16.37 21.30
N ARG A 79 -39.13 16.26 20.71
CA ARG A 79 -38.00 15.58 21.34
C ARG A 79 -37.60 16.22 22.66
N GLU A 80 -37.50 17.55 22.71
CA GLU A 80 -37.17 18.30 23.92
C GLU A 80 -38.21 18.07 25.02
N ALA A 81 -39.50 18.05 24.67
CA ALA A 81 -40.57 17.75 25.61
C ALA A 81 -40.53 16.33 26.16
N ILE A 82 -40.18 15.33 25.33
CA ILE A 82 -40.04 13.94 25.76
C ILE A 82 -38.82 13.79 26.70
N ILE A 83 -37.69 14.42 26.39
CA ILE A 83 -36.47 14.36 27.22
C ILE A 83 -36.70 15.03 28.57
N SER A 84 -37.38 16.18 28.61
CA SER A 84 -37.70 16.92 29.83
C SER A 84 -38.85 16.29 30.64
N ASN A 85 -39.33 15.10 30.24
CA ASN A 85 -40.46 14.38 30.87
C ASN A 85 -41.77 15.19 30.94
N HIS A 86 -41.99 16.15 30.03
CA HIS A 86 -43.27 16.85 29.92
C HIS A 86 -44.40 15.97 29.34
N VAL A 87 -44.05 14.83 28.74
CA VAL A 87 -44.99 13.84 28.23
C VAL A 87 -44.90 12.58 29.09
N ASN A 88 -46.00 12.22 29.75
CA ASN A 88 -46.08 11.00 30.54
C ASN A 88 -46.22 9.78 29.62
N MET A 89 -45.12 9.05 29.43
CA MET A 89 -45.04 7.84 28.60
C MET A 89 -44.33 6.71 29.36
N ASP A 90 -44.67 5.47 29.05
CA ASP A 90 -43.89 4.32 29.48
C ASP A 90 -42.49 4.31 28.85
N SER A 91 -41.53 3.64 29.49
CA SER A 91 -40.14 3.61 29.06
C SER A 91 -39.96 3.07 27.63
N SER A 92 -40.78 2.10 27.22
CA SER A 92 -40.70 1.48 25.89
C SER A 92 -41.17 2.45 24.79
N THR A 93 -42.33 3.08 24.98
CA THR A 93 -42.87 4.06 24.03
C THR A 93 -42.01 5.31 23.95
N ARG A 94 -41.49 5.80 25.08
CA ARG A 94 -40.53 6.92 25.13
C ARG A 94 -39.31 6.64 24.25
N ASN A 95 -38.70 5.46 24.40
CA ASN A 95 -37.51 5.08 23.64
C ASN A 95 -37.82 4.91 22.15
N LYS A 96 -38.96 4.31 21.78
CA LYS A 96 -39.39 4.19 20.37
C LYS A 96 -39.62 5.55 19.71
N ALA A 97 -40.28 6.47 20.40
CA ALA A 97 -40.54 7.82 19.90
C ALA A 97 -39.24 8.63 19.72
N LEU A 98 -38.35 8.60 20.73
CA LEU A 98 -37.03 9.25 20.63
C LEU A 98 -36.18 8.65 19.52
N HIS A 99 -36.24 7.33 19.34
CA HIS A 99 -35.54 6.63 18.26
C HIS A 99 -36.09 7.03 16.88
N ALA A 100 -37.41 7.11 16.72
CA ALA A 100 -38.03 7.54 15.46
C ALA A 100 -37.63 8.98 15.09
N ILE A 101 -37.69 9.92 16.04
CA ILE A 101 -37.28 11.32 15.82
C ILE A 101 -35.78 11.41 15.50
N TRP A 102 -34.97 10.58 16.16
CA TRP A 102 -33.55 10.46 15.88
C TRP A 102 -33.32 10.01 14.43
N CYS A 103 -33.93 8.92 13.96
CA CYS A 103 -33.80 8.46 12.57
C CYS A 103 -34.14 9.56 11.55
N CYS A 104 -35.26 10.27 11.74
CA CYS A 104 -35.67 11.35 10.84
C CYS A 104 -34.64 12.50 10.78
N SER A 105 -34.12 12.87 11.95
CA SER A 105 -33.09 13.92 12.06
C SER A 105 -31.78 13.51 11.40
N MET A 106 -31.47 12.22 11.44
CA MET A 106 -30.26 11.65 10.87
C MET A 106 -30.32 11.59 9.35
N ASP A 107 -31.46 11.22 8.75
CA ASP A 107 -31.61 11.16 7.29
C ASP A 107 -31.57 12.54 6.61
N GLU A 108 -32.13 13.56 7.26
CA GLU A 108 -32.04 14.96 6.79
C GLU A 108 -30.63 15.53 7.00
N GLY A 109 -30.03 15.27 8.17
CA GLY A 109 -28.65 15.66 8.45
C GLY A 109 -27.65 15.02 7.49
N LEU A 110 -27.89 13.76 7.11
CA LEU A 110 -27.10 13.03 6.13
C LEU A 110 -27.24 13.62 4.72
N ARG A 111 -28.46 13.98 4.30
CA ARG A 111 -28.69 14.70 3.02
C ARG A 111 -27.92 16.02 2.98
N CYS A 112 -28.02 16.83 4.04
CA CYS A 112 -27.28 18.08 4.16
C CYS A 112 -25.75 17.88 4.12
N LEU A 113 -25.24 16.85 4.82
CA LEU A 113 -23.82 16.46 4.79
C LEU A 113 -23.38 15.97 3.41
N GLN A 114 -24.25 15.28 2.68
CA GLN A 114 -23.98 14.76 1.34
C GLN A 114 -23.97 15.87 0.29
N ASP A 115 -24.79 16.90 0.44
CA ASP A 115 -24.85 18.05 -0.47
C ASP A 115 -23.66 19.02 -0.27
N HIS A 116 -23.10 19.07 0.95
CA HIS A 116 -22.03 20.00 1.33
C HIS A 116 -20.73 19.31 1.76
N ALA A 117 -20.52 18.05 1.36
CA ALA A 117 -19.42 17.19 1.81
C ALA A 117 -18.02 17.85 1.73
N SER A 118 -17.77 18.64 0.70
CA SER A 118 -16.50 19.34 0.47
C SER A 118 -16.27 20.52 1.43
N MET A 119 -17.32 21.14 1.96
CA MET A 119 -17.25 22.36 2.79
C MET A 119 -17.34 22.08 4.29
N VAL A 120 -17.49 20.82 4.71
CA VAL A 120 -17.69 20.47 6.13
C VAL A 120 -16.52 20.92 7.04
N ARG A 121 -15.29 21.04 6.51
CA ARG A 121 -14.16 21.63 7.27
C ARG A 121 -14.30 23.11 7.59
N MET A 122 -15.10 23.84 6.81
CA MET A 122 -15.37 25.26 7.02
C MET A 122 -16.47 25.48 8.08
N TRP A 123 -17.11 24.41 8.54
CA TRP A 123 -18.15 24.51 9.57
C TRP A 123 -17.53 24.85 10.93
N THR A 124 -18.36 25.37 11.83
CA THR A 124 -17.96 25.61 13.22
C THR A 124 -17.56 24.30 13.90
N VAL A 125 -16.72 24.38 14.94
CA VAL A 125 -16.30 23.20 15.75
C VAL A 125 -17.50 22.37 16.19
N GLN A 126 -18.58 23.03 16.65
CA GLN A 126 -19.80 22.36 17.08
C GLN A 126 -20.52 21.66 15.92
N GLY A 127 -20.55 22.29 14.73
CA GLY A 127 -21.10 21.68 13.53
C GLY A 127 -20.31 20.46 13.06
N GLN A 128 -18.98 20.52 13.12
CA GLN A 128 -18.10 19.40 12.81
C GLN A 128 -18.30 18.24 13.80
N LEU A 129 -18.37 18.51 15.11
CA LEU A 129 -18.65 17.49 16.13
C LEU A 129 -20.04 16.87 15.97
N ALA A 130 -21.04 17.66 15.57
CA ALA A 130 -22.37 17.15 15.24
C ALA A 130 -22.32 16.25 14.00
N ALA A 131 -21.57 16.62 12.96
CA ALA A 131 -21.36 15.81 11.76
C ALA A 131 -20.73 14.45 12.08
N VAL A 132 -19.69 14.41 12.93
CA VAL A 132 -19.08 13.14 13.40
C VAL A 132 -20.11 12.27 14.10
N LYS A 133 -20.89 12.82 15.05
CA LYS A 133 -21.94 12.08 15.76
C LYS A 133 -23.02 11.56 14.82
N MET A 134 -23.37 12.32 13.78
CA MET A 134 -24.33 11.90 12.77
C MET A 134 -23.77 10.76 11.90
N ILE A 135 -22.56 10.88 11.35
CA ILE A 135 -21.96 9.82 10.54
C ILE A 135 -21.88 8.51 11.34
N CYS A 136 -21.48 8.58 12.61
CA CYS A 136 -21.36 7.40 13.46
C CYS A 136 -22.68 6.88 14.04
N GLY A 137 -23.72 7.71 14.06
CA GLY A 137 -25.07 7.28 14.40
C GLY A 137 -25.71 6.50 13.25
N VAL A 138 -25.60 6.99 12.00
CA VAL A 138 -26.09 6.28 10.80
C VAL A 138 -25.42 4.93 10.68
N SER A 139 -24.12 4.87 10.98
CA SER A 139 -23.35 3.66 10.81
C SER A 139 -23.74 2.50 11.73
N ARG A 140 -24.28 2.81 12.92
CA ARG A 140 -24.75 1.80 13.85
C ARG A 140 -26.16 1.30 13.51
N LEU A 141 -26.93 2.10 12.78
CA LEU A 141 -28.35 1.86 12.51
C LEU A 141 -28.61 1.23 11.14
N SER A 142 -27.82 1.59 10.13
CA SER A 142 -27.96 1.02 8.77
C SER A 142 -26.59 0.93 8.08
N PRO A 143 -25.94 -0.25 8.11
CA PRO A 143 -24.66 -0.47 7.45
C PRO A 143 -24.66 -0.20 5.94
N ALA A 144 -25.83 -0.37 5.30
CA ALA A 144 -25.99 -0.20 3.86
C ALA A 144 -25.80 1.26 3.39
N ASN A 145 -26.21 2.25 4.18
CA ASN A 145 -26.07 3.67 3.83
C ASN A 145 -24.66 4.24 4.09
N ILE A 146 -23.79 3.50 4.80
CA ILE A 146 -22.41 3.89 5.07
C ILE A 146 -21.51 3.73 3.84
N ASN A 147 -21.87 2.80 2.94
CA ASN A 147 -21.13 2.57 1.70
C ASN A 147 -21.23 3.74 0.70
N ASN A 148 -21.99 4.79 1.03
CA ASN A 148 -21.99 6.01 0.24
C ASN A 148 -20.63 6.70 0.35
N THR A 149 -19.91 6.75 -0.76
CA THR A 149 -18.59 7.38 -0.92
C THR A 149 -18.54 8.81 -0.39
N ARG A 150 -19.67 9.53 -0.39
CA ARG A 150 -19.78 10.88 0.18
C ARG A 150 -19.63 10.91 1.70
N CYS A 151 -20.19 9.93 2.43
CA CYS A 151 -20.07 9.86 3.89
C CYS A 151 -18.62 9.58 4.31
N VAL A 152 -17.96 8.68 3.59
CA VAL A 152 -16.53 8.36 3.74
C VAL A 152 -15.69 9.62 3.52
N ALA A 153 -15.94 10.34 2.42
CA ALA A 153 -15.21 11.56 2.06
C ALA A 153 -15.41 12.67 3.11
N THR A 154 -16.64 12.87 3.59
CA THR A 154 -16.94 13.85 4.65
C THR A 154 -16.23 13.51 5.96
N PHE A 155 -16.23 12.23 6.36
CA PHE A 155 -15.55 11.78 7.56
C PHE A 155 -14.02 11.98 7.47
N ALA A 156 -13.43 11.64 6.34
CA ALA A 156 -12.01 11.89 6.07
C ALA A 156 -11.66 13.38 6.09
N SER A 157 -12.57 14.21 5.57
CA SER A 157 -12.46 15.66 5.61
C SER A 157 -12.44 16.17 7.07
N LEU A 158 -13.28 15.62 7.94
CA LEU A 158 -13.33 15.95 9.37
C LEU A 158 -12.07 15.51 10.13
N MET A 159 -11.48 14.36 9.77
CA MET A 159 -10.19 13.91 10.33
C MET A 159 -9.03 14.88 10.04
N LEU A 160 -9.13 15.63 8.94
CA LEU A 160 -8.17 16.64 8.53
C LEU A 160 -8.60 18.06 8.97
N SER A 161 -9.48 18.15 9.97
CA SER A 161 -9.88 19.42 10.59
C SER A 161 -8.70 20.08 11.30
N PRO A 162 -8.58 21.42 11.27
CA PRO A 162 -7.58 22.14 12.06
C PRO A 162 -7.84 22.06 13.58
N HIS A 163 -9.01 21.56 14.00
CA HIS A 163 -9.41 21.51 15.40
C HIS A 163 -9.13 20.13 16.02
N THR A 164 -8.17 20.06 16.95
CA THR A 164 -7.77 18.81 17.64
C THR A 164 -8.93 18.12 18.36
N THR A 165 -9.93 18.87 18.84
CA THR A 165 -11.14 18.31 19.47
C THR A 165 -11.99 17.52 18.49
N VAL A 166 -12.08 17.95 17.23
CA VAL A 166 -12.82 17.26 16.16
C VAL A 166 -12.07 16.00 15.74
N VAL A 167 -10.75 16.10 15.57
CA VAL A 167 -9.89 14.95 15.23
C VAL A 167 -10.01 13.85 16.30
N ARG A 168 -9.92 14.20 17.59
CA ARG A 168 -10.12 13.23 18.69
C ARG A 168 -11.50 12.60 18.69
N ALA A 169 -12.55 13.40 18.45
CA ALA A 169 -13.91 12.86 18.37
C ALA A 169 -14.05 11.87 17.20
N CYS A 170 -13.40 12.13 16.06
CA CYS A 170 -13.36 11.20 14.95
C CYS A 170 -12.56 9.94 15.33
N GLU A 171 -11.41 10.07 15.99
CA GLU A 171 -10.60 8.95 16.46
C GLU A 171 -11.37 8.01 17.40
N ASP A 172 -12.14 8.56 18.34
CA ASP A 172 -12.99 7.80 19.26
C ASP A 172 -14.12 7.11 18.50
N ALA A 173 -14.73 7.82 17.55
CA ALA A 173 -15.83 7.28 16.79
C ALA A 173 -15.42 6.13 15.85
N LEU A 174 -14.19 6.15 15.33
CA LEU A 174 -13.58 5.05 14.57
C LEU A 174 -13.46 3.75 15.36
N LEU A 175 -13.20 3.82 16.66
CA LEU A 175 -13.15 2.62 17.51
C LEU A 175 -14.52 1.96 17.66
N SER A 176 -15.59 2.72 17.44
CA SER A 176 -16.98 2.28 17.53
C SER A 176 -17.60 1.88 16.18
N LEU A 177 -16.89 2.09 15.07
CA LEU A 177 -17.38 1.84 13.72
C LEU A 177 -17.06 0.40 13.28
N PRO A 178 -17.99 -0.29 12.60
CA PRO A 178 -17.70 -1.59 12.00
C PRO A 178 -16.64 -1.47 10.90
N PRO A 179 -15.84 -2.53 10.65
CA PRO A 179 -14.76 -2.50 9.65
C PRO A 179 -15.36 -2.42 8.23
N ILE A 180 -15.30 -1.23 7.64
CA ILE A 180 -15.77 -0.97 6.27
C ILE A 180 -14.54 -0.64 5.42
N PRO A 181 -14.21 -1.41 4.38
CA PRO A 181 -12.97 -1.25 3.61
C PRO A 181 -12.73 0.17 3.07
N GLY A 182 -13.79 0.82 2.56
CA GLY A 182 -13.70 2.21 2.07
C GLY A 182 -13.37 3.25 3.15
N PHE A 183 -13.86 3.04 4.37
CA PHE A 183 -13.49 3.86 5.52
C PHE A 183 -12.03 3.63 5.89
N ALA A 184 -11.62 2.36 6.03
CA ALA A 184 -10.29 1.97 6.45
C ALA A 184 -9.18 2.59 5.57
N PHE A 185 -9.31 2.48 4.25
CA PHE A 185 -8.36 3.10 3.31
C PHE A 185 -8.32 4.63 3.42
N THR A 186 -9.49 5.28 3.45
CA THR A 186 -9.56 6.74 3.48
C THR A 186 -9.02 7.31 4.81
N ILE A 187 -9.24 6.59 5.91
CA ILE A 187 -8.66 6.91 7.22
C ILE A 187 -7.14 6.78 7.18
N ALA A 188 -6.64 5.68 6.60
CA ALA A 188 -5.20 5.44 6.51
C ALA A 188 -4.50 6.55 5.71
N ARG A 189 -5.10 6.99 4.60
CA ARG A 189 -4.61 8.11 3.81
C ARG A 189 -4.67 9.45 4.55
N ALA A 190 -5.74 9.70 5.30
CA ALA A 190 -5.84 10.90 6.15
C ALA A 190 -4.74 10.93 7.23
N TYR A 191 -4.44 9.78 7.85
CA TYR A 191 -3.32 9.67 8.79
C TYR A 191 -1.97 9.91 8.11
N CYS A 192 -1.73 9.36 6.92
CA CYS A 192 -0.51 9.63 6.16
C CYS A 192 -0.37 11.12 5.86
N HIS A 193 -1.44 11.78 5.42
CA HIS A 193 -1.44 13.22 5.18
C HIS A 193 -1.12 14.03 6.44
N ILE A 194 -1.66 13.64 7.61
CA ILE A 194 -1.31 14.27 8.89
C ILE A 194 0.18 14.09 9.17
N LEU A 195 0.71 12.87 9.05
CA LEU A 195 2.13 12.59 9.30
C LEU A 195 3.05 13.36 8.35
N ILE A 196 2.69 13.49 7.08
CA ILE A 196 3.45 14.25 6.07
C ILE A 196 3.38 15.75 6.35
N SER A 197 2.22 16.28 6.77
CA SER A 197 2.02 17.73 6.97
C SER A 197 2.56 18.26 8.29
N MET A 198 2.97 17.39 9.21
CA MET A 198 3.43 17.77 10.56
C MET A 198 4.93 18.15 10.57
N PRO A 199 5.31 19.36 11.01
CA PRO A 199 6.71 19.78 11.11
C PRO A 199 7.52 19.01 12.18
N PRO A 200 8.86 19.13 12.21
CA PRO A 200 9.71 18.42 13.18
C PRO A 200 9.50 18.98 14.59
N GLN A 201 8.81 18.23 15.45
CA GLN A 201 8.24 18.77 16.69
C GLN A 201 8.55 17.97 17.98
N SER A 202 8.17 18.59 19.09
CA SER A 202 8.45 18.35 20.52
C SER A 202 7.74 17.12 21.14
N SER A 203 7.99 16.86 22.44
CA SER A 203 7.61 15.63 23.16
C SER A 203 6.11 15.24 23.21
N PRO A 204 5.11 16.13 23.31
CA PRO A 204 3.70 15.69 23.35
C PRO A 204 3.17 15.18 22.00
N GLN A 205 3.87 15.47 20.90
CA GLN A 205 3.47 15.05 19.55
C GLN A 205 4.02 13.66 19.19
N ILE A 206 5.06 13.19 19.90
CA ILE A 206 5.62 11.83 19.76
C ILE A 206 4.57 10.76 20.08
N SER A 207 3.80 10.93 21.16
CA SER A 207 2.76 9.97 21.55
C SER A 207 1.63 9.89 20.52
N SER A 208 1.29 11.01 19.87
CA SER A 208 0.30 11.06 18.80
C SER A 208 0.78 10.30 17.56
N VAL A 209 2.02 10.50 17.12
CA VAL A 209 2.62 9.77 15.99
C VAL A 209 2.64 8.26 16.25
N ILE A 210 3.01 7.83 17.46
CA ILE A 210 3.01 6.40 17.83
C ILE A 210 1.60 5.81 17.75
N ALA A 211 0.60 6.54 18.26
CA ALA A 211 -0.79 6.11 18.21
C ALA A 211 -1.29 6.01 16.76
N ILE A 212 -0.96 6.99 15.91
CA ILE A 212 -1.33 7.00 14.49
C ILE A 212 -0.69 5.81 13.75
N LEU A 213 0.62 5.59 13.91
CA LEU A 213 1.32 4.45 13.29
C LEU A 213 0.80 3.10 13.80
N GLY A 214 0.47 3.00 15.10
CA GLY A 214 -0.15 1.79 15.66
C GLY A 214 -1.53 1.51 15.07
N ARG A 215 -2.32 2.55 14.81
CA ARG A 215 -3.63 2.43 14.15
C ARG A 215 -3.49 2.06 12.67
N LEU A 216 -2.54 2.66 11.95
CA LEU A 216 -2.25 2.31 10.56
C LEU A 216 -1.89 0.83 10.42
N ASN A 217 -1.04 0.31 11.32
CA ASN A 217 -0.69 -1.11 11.32
C ASN A 217 -1.91 -2.01 11.58
N LYS A 218 -2.77 -1.65 12.54
CA LYS A 218 -4.02 -2.39 12.79
C LYS A 218 -4.94 -2.40 11.58
N ILE A 219 -5.10 -1.23 10.92
CA ILE A 219 -5.91 -1.10 9.70
C ILE A 219 -5.36 -2.02 8.63
N SER A 220 -4.06 -1.93 8.33
CA SER A 220 -3.36 -2.79 7.36
C SER A 220 -3.65 -4.27 7.59
N MET A 221 -3.48 -4.77 8.81
CA MET A 221 -3.70 -6.18 9.13
C MET A 221 -5.16 -6.63 8.92
N THR A 222 -6.13 -5.77 9.22
CA THR A 222 -7.56 -6.10 9.09
C THR A 222 -8.10 -6.04 7.66
N THR A 223 -7.39 -5.40 6.74
CA THR A 223 -7.87 -5.12 5.38
C THR A 223 -7.11 -5.86 4.30
N VAL A 224 -5.86 -6.27 4.54
CA VAL A 224 -5.07 -7.08 3.60
C VAL A 224 -5.70 -8.46 3.34
N GLU A 225 -6.58 -8.96 4.22
CA GLU A 225 -7.39 -10.17 3.97
C GLU A 225 -8.43 -10.00 2.84
N VAL A 226 -8.69 -8.78 2.38
CA VAL A 226 -9.66 -8.46 1.33
C VAL A 226 -8.91 -7.79 0.18
N ASP A 227 -8.42 -8.58 -0.77
CA ASP A 227 -7.70 -8.17 -1.99
C ASP A 227 -8.34 -6.92 -2.66
N HIS A 228 -7.92 -5.73 -2.23
CA HIS A 228 -8.51 -4.47 -2.68
C HIS A 228 -7.46 -3.67 -3.46
N PRO A 229 -7.70 -3.33 -4.74
CA PRO A 229 -6.75 -2.63 -5.63
C PRO A 229 -6.42 -1.18 -5.24
N ARG A 230 -6.83 -0.72 -4.06
CA ARG A 230 -6.52 0.63 -3.55
C ARG A 230 -5.33 0.61 -2.56
N PHE A 231 -4.84 -0.56 -2.16
CA PHE A 231 -3.73 -0.64 -1.20
C PHE A 231 -2.37 -0.23 -1.77
N ASP A 232 -2.21 -0.25 -3.09
CA ASP A 232 -0.99 0.18 -3.77
C ASP A 232 -0.68 1.65 -3.50
N ASP A 233 -1.70 2.51 -3.59
CA ASP A 233 -1.60 3.93 -3.23
C ASP A 233 -1.22 4.12 -1.76
N LEU A 234 -1.68 3.22 -0.87
CA LEU A 234 -1.43 3.35 0.57
C LEU A 234 0.03 3.08 0.93
N ALA A 235 0.68 2.10 0.30
CA ALA A 235 2.10 1.81 0.54
C ALA A 235 2.97 3.04 0.21
N VAL A 236 2.68 3.68 -0.92
CA VAL A 236 3.33 4.93 -1.37
C VAL A 236 3.03 6.10 -0.42
N ASP A 237 1.77 6.27 0.00
CA ASP A 237 1.37 7.32 0.95
C ASP A 237 2.08 7.15 2.32
N VAL A 238 2.24 5.92 2.80
CA VAL A 238 2.96 5.61 4.05
C VAL A 238 4.45 5.89 3.91
N LEU A 239 5.08 5.53 2.79
CA LEU A 239 6.49 5.87 2.50
C LEU A 239 6.75 7.37 2.53
N GLY A 240 5.81 8.17 2.03
CA GLY A 240 5.90 9.64 2.06
C GLY A 240 6.09 10.22 3.48
N CYS A 241 5.71 9.48 4.52
CA CYS A 241 5.89 9.90 5.92
C CYS A 241 7.37 9.92 6.35
N LEU A 242 8.28 9.26 5.63
CA LEU A 242 9.71 9.16 5.98
C LEU A 242 10.42 10.52 6.02
N ALA A 243 10.07 11.42 5.09
CA ALA A 243 10.69 12.74 4.93
C ALA A 243 10.64 13.59 6.21
N ASN A 244 9.56 13.47 6.99
CA ASN A 244 9.30 14.29 8.18
C ASN A 244 9.39 13.53 9.51
N CYS A 245 9.80 12.26 9.47
CA CYS A 245 9.87 11.40 10.65
C CYS A 245 11.26 11.37 11.32
N LYS A 246 11.28 11.37 12.66
CA LYS A 246 12.50 11.05 13.44
C LYS A 246 12.89 9.59 13.22
N LEU A 247 14.17 9.28 13.46
CA LEU A 247 14.75 7.94 13.32
C LEU A 247 13.92 6.83 13.97
N VAL A 248 13.42 7.07 15.18
CA VAL A 248 12.59 6.11 15.94
C VAL A 248 11.29 5.74 15.20
N PHE A 249 10.72 6.66 14.41
CA PHE A 249 9.50 6.42 13.65
C PHE A 249 9.78 5.86 12.26
N ARG A 250 10.90 6.24 11.63
CA ARG A 250 11.32 5.73 10.31
C ARG A 250 11.37 4.21 10.27
N LYS A 251 11.94 3.58 11.30
CA LYS A 251 11.92 2.10 11.44
C LYS A 251 10.50 1.52 11.44
N LYS A 252 9.57 2.18 12.14
CA LYS A 252 8.19 1.72 12.29
C LYS A 252 7.39 1.92 11.01
N VAL A 253 7.67 2.99 10.26
CA VAL A 253 7.14 3.27 8.93
C VAL A 253 7.62 2.22 7.94
N LEU A 254 8.94 1.95 7.87
CA LEU A 254 9.50 0.93 6.97
C LEU A 254 8.92 -0.47 7.22
N ASN A 255 8.78 -0.88 8.49
CA ASN A 255 8.14 -2.14 8.83
C ASN A 255 6.66 -2.20 8.40
N LEU A 256 5.94 -1.07 8.46
CA LEU A 256 4.56 -1.00 8.01
C LEU A 256 4.46 -1.13 6.48
N VAL A 257 5.36 -0.47 5.75
CA VAL A 257 5.46 -0.56 4.28
C VAL A 257 5.72 -1.99 3.85
N ALA A 258 6.64 -2.70 4.52
CA ALA A 258 6.93 -4.10 4.22
C ALA A 258 5.69 -5.00 4.31
N GLY A 259 4.77 -4.72 5.25
CA GLY A 259 3.49 -5.43 5.39
C GLY A 259 2.39 -4.99 4.41
N LEU A 260 2.63 -3.95 3.60
CA LEU A 260 1.72 -3.40 2.60
C LEU A 260 2.19 -3.71 1.16
N LEU A 261 3.31 -4.41 0.99
CA LEU A 261 3.85 -4.71 -0.32
C LEU A 261 2.97 -5.70 -1.08
N THR A 262 2.69 -5.38 -2.34
CA THR A 262 1.99 -6.21 -3.30
C THR A 262 2.84 -6.34 -4.56
N PRO A 263 2.59 -7.34 -5.42
CA PRO A 263 3.27 -7.42 -6.72
C PRO A 263 3.07 -6.18 -7.59
N THR A 264 1.98 -5.43 -7.39
CA THR A 264 1.61 -4.26 -8.18
C THR A 264 2.22 -2.96 -7.68
N ASN A 265 2.59 -2.86 -6.39
CA ASN A 265 3.15 -1.64 -5.80
C ASN A 265 4.66 -1.67 -5.52
N VAL A 266 5.28 -2.86 -5.52
CA VAL A 266 6.66 -3.04 -5.08
C VAL A 266 7.66 -2.20 -5.89
N CYS A 267 7.43 -2.03 -7.20
CA CYS A 267 8.32 -1.25 -8.06
C CYS A 267 8.32 0.25 -7.70
N ASP A 268 7.15 0.82 -7.43
CA ASP A 268 7.02 2.20 -6.97
C ASP A 268 7.62 2.41 -5.58
N VAL A 269 7.42 1.45 -4.69
CA VAL A 269 8.02 1.44 -3.35
C VAL A 269 9.55 1.41 -3.42
N LEU A 270 10.13 0.49 -4.21
CA LEU A 270 11.57 0.38 -4.42
C LEU A 270 12.16 1.67 -5.00
N ARG A 271 11.49 2.26 -6.00
CA ARG A 271 11.91 3.53 -6.60
C ARG A 271 12.02 4.64 -5.55
N ILE A 272 11.02 4.76 -4.67
CA ILE A 272 11.01 5.80 -3.63
C ILE A 272 12.08 5.52 -2.57
N LEU A 273 12.23 4.28 -2.10
CA LEU A 273 13.24 3.90 -1.10
C LEU A 273 14.67 4.21 -1.58
N ASN A 274 14.97 3.94 -2.84
CA ASN A 274 16.29 4.21 -3.41
C ASN A 274 16.53 5.71 -3.61
N SER A 275 15.52 6.46 -4.06
CA SER A 275 15.61 7.92 -4.11
C SER A 275 15.91 8.50 -2.72
N GLU A 276 15.23 8.00 -1.69
CA GLU A 276 15.44 8.42 -0.30
C GLU A 276 16.84 8.03 0.20
N LEU A 277 17.35 6.86 -0.17
CA LEU A 277 18.70 6.41 0.18
C LEU A 277 19.77 7.33 -0.44
N ILE A 278 19.66 7.66 -1.73
CA ILE A 278 20.58 8.60 -2.41
C ILE A 278 20.55 9.97 -1.72
N MET A 279 19.35 10.45 -1.36
CA MET A 279 19.20 11.71 -0.64
C MET A 279 19.80 11.64 0.77
N ALA A 280 19.63 10.53 1.48
CA ALA A 280 20.19 10.34 2.82
C ALA A 280 21.72 10.25 2.81
N THR A 281 22.32 9.60 1.80
CA THR A 281 23.76 9.51 1.61
C THR A 281 24.36 10.85 1.23
N SER A 282 23.78 11.54 0.23
CA SER A 282 24.28 12.85 -0.22
C SER A 282 24.15 13.96 0.82
N ALA A 283 23.12 13.93 1.67
CA ALA A 283 22.92 14.90 2.74
C ALA A 283 23.64 14.53 4.07
N ASN A 284 24.46 13.46 4.08
CA ASN A 284 25.17 12.95 5.24
C ASN A 284 24.26 12.75 6.48
N VAL A 285 23.04 12.26 6.23
CA VAL A 285 22.04 11.96 7.27
C VAL A 285 22.50 10.73 8.06
N HIS A 286 22.07 10.59 9.32
CA HIS A 286 22.41 9.48 10.23
C HIS A 286 22.61 8.12 9.52
N ILE A 287 23.79 7.50 9.69
CA ILE A 287 24.16 6.18 9.15
C ILE A 287 23.12 5.10 9.49
N GLU A 288 22.56 5.16 10.71
CA GLU A 288 21.48 4.25 11.13
C GLU A 288 20.25 4.30 10.20
N TYR A 289 19.95 5.45 9.60
CA TYR A 289 18.83 5.57 8.67
C TYR A 289 19.14 4.96 7.31
N GLN A 290 20.36 5.16 6.79
CA GLN A 290 20.83 4.54 5.55
C GLN A 290 20.75 3.02 5.66
N GLN A 291 21.26 2.45 6.76
CA GLN A 291 21.19 1.01 7.04
C GLN A 291 19.75 0.48 7.11
N MET A 292 18.82 1.27 7.64
CA MET A 292 17.39 0.90 7.64
C MET A 292 16.80 0.88 6.23
N LEU A 293 17.13 1.85 5.38
CA LEU A 293 16.68 1.92 3.98
C LEU A 293 17.24 0.76 3.16
N GLU A 294 18.55 0.51 3.25
CA GLU A 294 19.18 -0.63 2.58
C GLU A 294 18.57 -1.96 2.99
N LYS A 295 18.29 -2.13 4.29
CA LYS A 295 17.65 -3.35 4.79
C LYS A 295 16.25 -3.51 4.19
N ALA A 296 15.46 -2.44 4.16
CA ALA A 296 14.11 -2.47 3.58
C ALA A 296 14.14 -2.79 2.07
N ILE A 297 15.12 -2.25 1.33
CA ILE A 297 15.35 -2.55 -0.09
C ILE A 297 15.67 -4.03 -0.28
N ARG A 298 16.60 -4.59 0.53
CA ARG A 298 16.92 -6.02 0.48
C ARG A 298 15.70 -6.90 0.77
N GLU A 299 14.90 -6.54 1.76
CA GLU A 299 13.66 -7.27 2.08
C GLU A 299 12.67 -7.24 0.91
N CYS A 300 12.52 -6.11 0.22
CA CYS A 300 11.68 -6.03 -0.99
C CYS A 300 12.17 -6.96 -2.10
N HIS A 301 13.49 -7.02 -2.36
CA HIS A 301 14.07 -7.91 -3.36
C HIS A 301 13.90 -9.39 -3.04
N ILE A 302 13.98 -9.76 -1.76
CA ILE A 302 13.77 -11.14 -1.30
C ILE A 302 12.30 -11.56 -1.50
N ILE A 303 11.35 -10.66 -1.22
CA ILE A 303 9.92 -10.96 -1.31
C ILE A 303 9.44 -10.93 -2.78
N TYR A 304 9.98 -10.03 -3.60
CA TYR A 304 9.57 -9.83 -4.99
C TYR A 304 10.77 -9.79 -5.95
N PRO A 305 11.42 -10.92 -6.23
CA PRO A 305 12.61 -10.97 -7.09
C PRO A 305 12.36 -10.49 -8.52
N GLU A 306 11.13 -10.62 -9.03
CA GLU A 306 10.72 -10.14 -10.37
C GLU A 306 10.80 -8.61 -10.49
N SER A 307 10.58 -7.87 -9.39
CA SER A 307 10.58 -6.40 -9.35
C SER A 307 11.98 -5.78 -9.48
N ILE A 308 13.03 -6.60 -9.36
CA ILE A 308 14.43 -6.22 -9.62
C ILE A 308 14.59 -5.71 -11.06
N LEU A 309 13.78 -6.19 -12.02
CA LEU A 309 13.91 -5.82 -13.43
C LEU A 309 13.50 -4.37 -13.75
N GLU A 310 12.59 -3.75 -12.98
CA GLU A 310 12.15 -2.36 -13.19
C GLU A 310 13.03 -1.32 -12.48
N PHE A 311 13.89 -1.75 -11.54
CA PHE A 311 14.81 -0.91 -10.76
C PHE A 311 16.04 -0.41 -11.56
N THR A 312 16.10 -0.71 -12.85
CA THR A 312 17.34 -0.84 -13.64
C THR A 312 17.70 0.40 -14.46
N LEU A 313 17.08 1.54 -14.13
CA LEU A 313 17.28 2.82 -14.81
C LEU A 313 18.55 3.57 -14.39
N ASP A 314 19.31 3.06 -13.41
CA ASP A 314 20.67 3.56 -13.16
C ASP A 314 21.58 3.12 -14.32
N PRO A 315 22.19 4.05 -15.08
CA PRO A 315 23.06 3.73 -16.21
C PRO A 315 24.06 2.64 -15.87
N LYS A 316 24.58 2.60 -14.63
CA LYS A 316 25.62 1.69 -14.17
C LYS A 316 25.25 0.21 -14.17
N TYR A 317 23.96 -0.12 -14.15
CA TYR A 317 23.47 -1.51 -14.10
C TYR A 317 22.65 -1.93 -15.33
N VAL A 318 22.57 -1.08 -16.36
CA VAL A 318 21.81 -1.38 -17.60
C VAL A 318 22.29 -2.67 -18.25
N VAL A 319 23.61 -2.89 -18.32
CA VAL A 319 24.19 -4.10 -18.91
C VAL A 319 23.83 -5.37 -18.12
N PHE A 320 23.95 -5.34 -16.80
CA PHE A 320 23.57 -6.46 -15.92
C PHE A 320 22.09 -6.83 -16.11
N THR A 321 21.25 -5.81 -16.21
CA THR A 321 19.81 -5.96 -16.41
C THR A 321 19.47 -6.54 -17.76
N ASP A 322 20.04 -5.98 -18.82
CA ASP A 322 19.76 -6.43 -20.18
C ASP A 322 20.21 -7.89 -20.37
N CYS A 323 21.31 -8.29 -19.72
CA CYS A 323 21.73 -9.68 -19.63
C CYS A 323 20.68 -10.60 -18.97
N ILE A 324 20.15 -10.19 -17.81
CA ILE A 324 19.10 -10.96 -17.10
C ILE A 324 17.84 -11.06 -17.95
N ARG A 325 17.37 -9.95 -18.51
CA ARG A 325 16.19 -9.89 -19.36
C ARG A 325 16.33 -10.78 -20.60
N TYR A 326 17.51 -10.76 -21.22
CA TYR A 326 17.78 -11.59 -22.39
C TYR A 326 17.70 -13.08 -22.06
N ILE A 327 18.27 -13.49 -20.92
CA ILE A 327 18.23 -14.90 -20.52
C ILE A 327 16.84 -15.31 -20.02
N MET A 328 16.13 -14.42 -19.33
CA MET A 328 14.74 -14.66 -18.93
C MET A 328 13.82 -14.88 -20.12
N ASP A 329 13.98 -14.11 -21.22
CA ASP A 329 13.21 -14.34 -22.44
C ASP A 329 13.46 -15.76 -23.00
N ILE A 330 14.70 -16.24 -22.97
CA ILE A 330 15.05 -17.59 -23.40
C ILE A 330 14.40 -18.67 -22.51
N VAL A 331 14.50 -18.50 -21.18
CA VAL A 331 14.01 -19.47 -20.18
C VAL A 331 12.48 -19.50 -20.11
N ASN A 332 11.82 -18.34 -20.12
CA ASN A 332 10.36 -18.25 -20.05
C ASN A 332 9.69 -18.88 -21.27
N ASN A 333 10.31 -18.74 -22.44
CA ASN A 333 9.82 -19.38 -23.66
C ASN A 333 10.13 -20.90 -23.70
N ASN A 334 11.04 -21.40 -22.85
CA ASN A 334 11.49 -22.81 -22.84
C ASN A 334 11.84 -23.33 -21.43
N PRO A 335 10.84 -23.58 -20.55
CA PRO A 335 11.09 -23.95 -19.15
C PRO A 335 11.93 -25.23 -18.98
N SER A 336 11.84 -26.16 -19.94
CA SER A 336 12.61 -27.42 -19.94
C SER A 336 14.12 -27.22 -20.15
N LEU A 337 14.56 -26.05 -20.62
CA LEU A 337 15.97 -25.72 -20.82
C LEU A 337 16.66 -25.25 -19.54
N ARG A 338 15.91 -24.85 -18.50
CA ARG A 338 16.45 -24.23 -17.28
C ARG A 338 17.66 -25.00 -16.72
N ALA A 339 17.50 -26.28 -16.42
CA ALA A 339 18.55 -27.10 -15.81
C ALA A 339 19.79 -27.26 -16.70
N GLN A 340 19.61 -27.35 -18.03
CA GLN A 340 20.72 -27.46 -18.98
C GLN A 340 21.46 -26.13 -19.15
N LEU A 341 20.71 -25.03 -19.18
CA LEU A 341 21.24 -23.67 -19.24
C LEU A 341 22.07 -23.35 -18.00
N LEU A 342 21.60 -23.68 -16.79
CA LEU A 342 22.34 -23.45 -15.55
C LEU A 342 23.68 -24.19 -15.53
N LYS A 343 23.68 -25.47 -15.92
CA LYS A 343 24.93 -26.25 -16.08
C LYS A 343 25.84 -25.66 -17.15
N GLY A 344 25.27 -25.17 -18.25
CA GLY A 344 25.98 -24.47 -19.31
C GLY A 344 26.64 -23.19 -18.83
N LEU A 345 25.91 -22.34 -18.11
CA LEU A 345 26.39 -21.09 -17.54
C LEU A 345 27.54 -21.36 -16.55
N LEU A 346 27.36 -22.31 -15.62
CA LEU A 346 28.41 -22.73 -14.68
C LEU A 346 29.71 -23.15 -15.40
N ARG A 347 29.60 -23.90 -16.49
CA ARG A 347 30.76 -24.35 -17.29
C ARG A 347 31.44 -23.21 -18.06
N THR A 348 30.69 -22.17 -18.42
CA THR A 348 31.13 -21.09 -19.30
C THR A 348 31.53 -19.82 -18.57
N LEU A 349 31.20 -19.68 -17.27
CA LEU A 349 31.61 -18.56 -16.42
C LEU A 349 33.10 -18.21 -16.53
N ARG A 350 33.99 -19.21 -16.68
CA ARG A 350 35.44 -19.02 -16.86
C ARG A 350 35.83 -18.17 -18.08
N HIS A 351 34.93 -18.05 -19.04
CA HIS A 351 35.17 -17.32 -20.28
C HIS A 351 34.62 -15.89 -20.27
N VAL A 352 33.89 -15.51 -19.22
CA VAL A 352 33.32 -14.17 -19.08
C VAL A 352 34.44 -13.15 -18.84
N LYS A 353 34.35 -12.03 -19.54
CA LYS A 353 35.27 -10.88 -19.50
C LYS A 353 34.65 -9.71 -18.75
N SER A 354 33.35 -9.48 -18.91
CA SER A 354 32.65 -8.38 -18.28
C SER A 354 32.19 -8.75 -16.87
N PRO A 355 32.50 -7.94 -15.86
CA PRO A 355 32.06 -8.18 -14.49
C PRO A 355 30.54 -8.12 -14.33
N LEU A 356 29.84 -7.28 -15.11
CA LEU A 356 28.38 -7.23 -15.08
C LEU A 356 27.73 -8.45 -15.76
N VAL A 357 28.30 -8.92 -16.87
CA VAL A 357 27.87 -10.19 -17.52
C VAL A 357 28.11 -11.35 -16.56
N CYS A 358 29.22 -11.32 -15.82
CA CYS A 358 29.58 -12.30 -14.82
C CYS A 358 28.59 -12.29 -13.64
N ALA A 359 28.31 -11.12 -13.08
CA ALA A 359 27.31 -10.93 -12.04
C ALA A 359 25.92 -11.40 -12.50
N ALA A 360 25.51 -11.09 -13.74
CA ALA A 360 24.23 -11.54 -14.29
C ALA A 360 24.17 -13.07 -14.39
N ALA A 361 25.22 -13.71 -14.88
CA ALA A 361 25.30 -15.17 -14.94
C ALA A 361 25.25 -15.81 -13.54
N VAL A 362 25.98 -15.26 -12.57
CA VAL A 362 25.94 -15.71 -11.16
C VAL A 362 24.54 -15.54 -10.57
N TRP A 363 23.89 -14.41 -10.80
CA TRP A 363 22.52 -14.15 -10.34
C TRP A 363 21.55 -15.19 -10.88
N ILE A 364 21.60 -15.46 -12.19
CA ILE A 364 20.75 -16.46 -12.85
C ILE A 364 20.98 -17.85 -12.25
N ILE A 365 22.25 -18.23 -12.04
CA ILE A 365 22.57 -19.51 -11.41
C ILE A 365 21.94 -19.61 -10.02
N SER A 366 22.09 -18.57 -9.20
CA SER A 366 21.58 -18.56 -7.82
C SER A 366 20.06 -18.50 -7.71
N VAL A 367 19.40 -17.74 -8.58
CA VAL A 367 17.94 -17.57 -8.55
C VAL A 367 17.24 -18.81 -9.08
N PHE A 368 17.69 -19.34 -10.21
CA PHE A 368 17.05 -20.46 -10.90
C PHE A 368 17.49 -21.85 -10.38
N SER A 369 18.37 -21.92 -9.38
CA SER A 369 18.65 -23.16 -8.64
C SER A 369 17.49 -23.44 -7.68
N GLU A 370 16.62 -24.38 -8.06
CA GLU A 370 15.41 -24.72 -7.29
C GLU A 370 15.59 -26.00 -6.47
N SER A 371 16.43 -26.92 -6.93
CA SER A 371 16.67 -28.18 -6.23
C SER A 371 17.90 -28.10 -5.33
N LEU A 372 17.87 -28.88 -4.24
CA LEU A 372 19.00 -29.02 -3.31
C LEU A 372 20.29 -29.44 -4.00
N VAL A 373 20.19 -30.30 -5.04
CA VAL A 373 21.37 -30.76 -5.79
C VAL A 373 21.93 -29.62 -6.65
N GLU A 374 21.08 -28.88 -7.35
CA GLU A 374 21.50 -27.71 -8.14
C GLU A 374 22.13 -26.62 -7.27
N ALA A 375 21.54 -26.35 -6.11
CA ALA A 375 22.07 -25.35 -5.18
C ALA A 375 23.45 -25.76 -4.64
N ASN A 376 23.64 -27.02 -4.23
CA ASN A 376 24.93 -27.51 -3.76
C ASN A 376 26.00 -27.53 -4.86
N ASP A 377 25.64 -27.95 -6.07
CA ASP A 377 26.53 -27.92 -7.23
C ASP A 377 26.96 -26.48 -7.58
N ALA A 378 26.02 -25.54 -7.55
CA ALA A 378 26.27 -24.12 -7.76
C ALA A 378 27.20 -23.54 -6.68
N ILE A 379 26.94 -23.82 -5.40
CA ILE A 379 27.80 -23.39 -4.27
C ILE A 379 29.23 -23.90 -4.47
N ALA A 380 29.39 -25.19 -4.76
CA ALA A 380 30.70 -25.79 -4.95
C ALA A 380 31.47 -25.17 -6.13
N ALA A 381 30.79 -24.97 -7.26
CA ALA A 381 31.39 -24.40 -8.45
C ALA A 381 31.75 -22.92 -8.28
N LEU A 382 30.82 -22.09 -7.80
CA LEU A 382 31.03 -20.65 -7.60
C LEU A 382 32.10 -20.39 -6.53
N SER A 383 32.08 -21.13 -5.41
CA SER A 383 33.11 -21.01 -4.37
C SER A 383 34.50 -21.37 -4.90
N CYS A 384 34.58 -22.33 -5.82
CA CYS A 384 35.84 -22.70 -6.46
C CYS A 384 36.33 -21.62 -7.44
N LEU A 385 35.43 -21.12 -8.30
CA LEU A 385 35.75 -20.14 -9.35
C LEU A 385 36.15 -18.77 -8.78
N PHE A 386 35.50 -18.33 -7.70
CA PHE A 386 35.71 -17.00 -7.12
C PHE A 386 36.55 -17.01 -5.84
N LYS A 387 37.12 -18.16 -5.45
CA LYS A 387 37.88 -18.30 -4.20
C LYS A 387 38.90 -17.18 -3.98
N ASP A 388 39.76 -16.95 -4.97
CA ASP A 388 40.83 -15.96 -4.85
C ASP A 388 40.29 -14.53 -4.73
N LEU A 389 39.15 -14.23 -5.38
CA LEU A 389 38.49 -12.92 -5.29
C LEU A 389 37.91 -12.70 -3.88
N LEU A 390 37.21 -13.71 -3.35
CA LEU A 390 36.59 -13.68 -2.03
C LEU A 390 37.63 -13.62 -0.90
N ASP A 391 38.69 -14.41 -1.00
CA ASP A 391 39.78 -14.42 -0.03
C ASP A 391 40.48 -13.04 0.03
N ARG A 392 40.70 -12.40 -1.12
CA ARG A 392 41.25 -11.03 -1.18
C ARG A 392 40.30 -10.01 -0.57
N ARG A 393 39.02 -10.03 -0.95
CA ARG A 393 38.00 -9.12 -0.39
C ARG A 393 37.89 -9.26 1.13
N LYS A 394 38.01 -10.49 1.66
CA LYS A 394 38.02 -10.74 3.11
C LYS A 394 39.24 -10.13 3.80
N ILE A 395 40.41 -10.18 3.17
CA ILE A 395 41.63 -9.53 3.68
C ILE A 395 41.48 -8.00 3.63
N GLU A 396 40.95 -7.45 2.54
CA GLU A 396 40.67 -6.00 2.41
C GLU A 396 39.74 -5.49 3.49
N LYS A 397 38.60 -6.19 3.73
CA LYS A 397 37.65 -5.86 4.80
C LYS A 397 38.30 -5.89 6.20
N GLN A 398 39.30 -6.75 6.42
CA GLN A 398 40.05 -6.82 7.67
C GLN A 398 41.07 -5.69 7.85
N ILE A 399 41.64 -5.19 6.75
CA ILE A 399 42.66 -4.12 6.77
C ILE A 399 42.03 -2.74 6.86
N LEU A 400 40.96 -2.50 6.09
CA LEU A 400 40.44 -1.16 5.83
C LEU A 400 39.23 -0.77 6.71
N GLY A 401 38.65 -1.73 7.43
CA GLY A 401 37.36 -1.55 8.11
C GLY A 401 36.18 -1.67 7.14
N SER A 402 34.99 -1.96 7.64
CA SER A 402 33.81 -2.36 6.84
C SER A 402 33.16 -1.24 6.00
N GLU A 403 33.80 -0.08 5.86
CA GLU A 403 33.22 1.13 5.26
C GLU A 403 34.02 1.57 4.03
N MET A 404 33.79 0.91 2.90
CA MET A 404 34.12 1.45 1.58
C MET A 404 32.88 1.33 0.70
N GLU A 405 32.21 2.45 0.46
CA GLU A 405 31.29 2.58 -0.67
C GLU A 405 32.16 2.63 -1.94
N ASP A 406 32.47 1.46 -2.51
CA ASP A 406 33.22 1.38 -3.75
C ASP A 406 32.31 1.85 -4.92
N GLU A 407 32.56 3.06 -5.44
CA GLU A 407 31.85 3.60 -6.60
C GLU A 407 32.26 2.83 -7.87
N TYR A 408 31.32 2.09 -8.46
CA TYR A 408 31.57 1.28 -9.65
C TYR A 408 31.65 2.12 -10.93
N ILE A 409 32.86 2.32 -11.45
CA ILE A 409 33.05 2.98 -12.74
C ILE A 409 33.43 1.94 -13.80
N LEU A 410 32.46 1.53 -14.60
CA LEU A 410 32.71 0.67 -15.77
C LEU A 410 33.41 1.43 -16.90
N PRO A 411 34.25 0.75 -17.69
CA PRO A 411 34.76 1.30 -18.94
C PRO A 411 33.61 1.74 -19.84
N THR A 412 33.68 2.96 -20.36
CA THR A 412 32.65 3.59 -21.22
C THR A 412 32.24 2.71 -22.42
N GLU A 413 33.12 1.79 -22.82
CA GLU A 413 32.91 0.82 -23.90
C GLU A 413 31.71 -0.11 -23.67
N TYR A 414 31.35 -0.42 -22.42
CA TYR A 414 30.22 -1.32 -22.12
C TYR A 414 28.85 -0.62 -22.08
N TYR A 415 28.80 0.71 -21.98
CA TYR A 415 27.53 1.47 -21.91
C TYR A 415 26.83 1.68 -23.26
N GLY A 416 27.44 1.31 -24.38
CA GLY A 416 26.73 1.27 -25.67
C GLY A 416 26.15 2.60 -26.19
N VAL A 417 26.44 3.75 -25.55
CA VAL A 417 26.04 5.07 -26.07
C VAL A 417 27.30 5.81 -26.53
N THR A 418 27.89 5.33 -27.63
CA THR A 418 28.70 6.25 -28.44
C THR A 418 27.72 7.09 -29.26
N ALA A 419 27.86 8.42 -29.10
CA ALA A 419 27.09 9.42 -29.83
C ALA A 419 26.93 9.01 -31.29
N ARG A 420 25.67 9.05 -31.75
CA ARG A 420 25.18 8.88 -33.13
C ARG A 420 26.27 9.24 -34.17
N GLY A 421 27.11 8.25 -34.48
CA GLY A 421 28.19 8.33 -35.43
C GLY A 421 27.76 7.59 -36.68
N ALA A 422 27.80 8.27 -37.81
CA ALA A 422 27.36 7.75 -39.10
C ALA A 422 28.21 6.56 -39.56
N GLN A 423 27.83 5.32 -39.21
CA GLN A 423 28.00 4.08 -39.99
C GLN A 423 27.66 2.84 -39.14
N GLY A 424 26.55 2.18 -39.47
CA GLY A 424 26.22 0.81 -39.07
C GLY A 424 25.86 0.60 -37.59
N GLU A 425 24.80 -0.17 -37.31
CA GLU A 425 24.49 -0.64 -35.96
C GLU A 425 25.68 -1.46 -35.41
N ARG A 426 26.54 -0.84 -34.59
CA ARG A 426 27.48 -1.60 -33.77
C ARG A 426 26.66 -2.31 -32.69
N GLN A 427 26.60 -3.64 -32.75
CA GLN A 427 26.01 -4.46 -31.68
C GLN A 427 26.67 -4.13 -30.33
N GLN A 428 25.86 -4.13 -29.26
CA GLN A 428 26.32 -3.78 -27.93
C GLN A 428 27.34 -4.83 -27.43
N PRO A 429 28.51 -4.44 -26.87
CA PRO A 429 29.57 -5.39 -26.51
C PRO A 429 29.14 -6.49 -25.54
N TRP A 430 28.25 -6.18 -24.58
CA TRP A 430 27.71 -7.18 -23.66
C TRP A 430 26.84 -8.21 -24.38
N LEU A 431 26.11 -7.80 -25.43
CA LEU A 431 25.24 -8.68 -26.20
C LEU A 431 26.08 -9.68 -27.00
N VAL A 432 27.17 -9.22 -27.62
CA VAL A 432 28.13 -10.08 -28.32
C VAL A 432 28.74 -11.10 -27.35
N GLU A 433 29.12 -10.66 -26.16
CA GLU A 433 29.67 -11.54 -25.12
C GLU A 433 28.64 -12.57 -24.64
N MET A 434 27.40 -12.15 -24.37
CA MET A 434 26.31 -13.06 -23.99
C MET A 434 25.93 -14.03 -25.10
N GLU A 435 25.89 -13.59 -26.36
CA GLU A 435 25.65 -14.47 -27.51
C GLU A 435 26.78 -15.49 -27.71
N GLU A 436 28.04 -15.09 -27.50
CA GLU A 436 29.17 -16.02 -27.49
C GLU A 436 29.01 -17.08 -26.39
N LEU A 437 28.63 -16.67 -25.18
CA LEU A 437 28.39 -17.60 -24.08
C LEU A 437 27.25 -18.58 -24.40
N LEU A 438 26.09 -18.07 -24.81
CA LEU A 438 24.87 -18.85 -25.02
C LEU A 438 24.93 -19.73 -26.28
N PHE A 439 25.23 -19.15 -27.44
CA PHE A 439 25.13 -19.86 -28.72
C PHE A 439 26.41 -20.61 -29.08
N VAL A 440 27.58 -20.04 -28.77
CA VAL A 440 28.86 -20.67 -29.15
C VAL A 440 29.33 -21.65 -28.07
N ARG A 441 29.36 -21.24 -26.80
CA ARG A 441 29.97 -22.04 -25.73
C ARG A 441 29.00 -23.01 -25.07
N ILE A 442 27.77 -22.59 -24.80
CA ILE A 442 26.71 -23.46 -24.28
C ILE A 442 26.13 -24.31 -25.41
N GLY A 443 26.10 -23.80 -26.64
CA GLY A 443 25.56 -24.52 -27.80
C GLY A 443 24.05 -24.40 -27.90
N LEU A 444 23.48 -23.30 -27.40
CA LEU A 444 22.08 -22.95 -27.60
C LEU A 444 21.83 -22.75 -29.10
N THR A 445 20.74 -23.32 -29.61
CA THR A 445 20.33 -23.23 -31.01
C THR A 445 18.90 -22.74 -31.06
N ARG A 446 18.61 -21.80 -31.97
CA ARG A 446 17.26 -21.29 -32.19
C ARG A 446 16.56 -22.16 -33.22
N GLN A 447 15.43 -22.75 -32.85
CA GLN A 447 14.61 -23.58 -33.72
C GLN A 447 13.72 -22.72 -34.63
N ALA A 448 13.16 -23.33 -35.67
CA ALA A 448 12.35 -22.65 -36.68
C ALA A 448 11.03 -22.07 -36.13
N ASP A 449 10.53 -22.62 -35.02
CA ASP A 449 9.34 -22.14 -34.30
C ASP A 449 9.65 -21.00 -33.31
N GLY A 450 10.92 -20.59 -33.21
CA GLY A 450 11.39 -19.58 -32.26
C GLY A 450 11.75 -20.11 -30.88
N SER A 451 11.58 -21.42 -30.62
CA SER A 451 12.05 -22.09 -29.41
C SER A 451 13.57 -22.23 -29.40
N TYR A 452 14.14 -22.57 -28.23
CA TYR A 452 15.57 -22.81 -28.09
C TYR A 452 15.84 -24.27 -27.73
N ASP A 453 16.99 -24.80 -28.12
CA ASP A 453 17.46 -26.13 -27.72
C ASP A 453 18.98 -26.16 -27.53
N ILE A 454 19.48 -26.98 -26.61
CA ILE A 454 20.92 -27.15 -26.37
C ILE A 454 21.32 -28.51 -26.95
N ALA A 455 22.15 -28.50 -27.98
CA ALA A 455 22.54 -29.74 -28.66
C ALA A 455 23.28 -30.69 -27.71
N SER A 456 22.74 -31.90 -27.53
CA SER A 456 23.29 -32.99 -26.69
C SER A 456 24.68 -33.52 -27.08
N SER A 457 25.43 -32.84 -27.96
CA SER A 457 26.69 -33.34 -28.53
C SER A 457 27.95 -32.98 -27.74
N SER A 458 27.86 -32.35 -26.55
CA SER A 458 29.00 -32.33 -25.62
C SER A 458 29.17 -33.69 -24.91
N LYS A 459 29.45 -34.74 -25.69
CA LYS A 459 30.02 -36.00 -25.18
C LYS A 459 31.44 -35.71 -24.69
N SER A 460 31.60 -35.26 -23.44
CA SER A 460 32.80 -35.63 -22.70
C SER A 460 32.53 -37.02 -22.12
N SER A 461 33.08 -38.03 -22.80
CA SER A 461 33.40 -39.38 -22.29
C SER A 461 32.97 -39.66 -20.83
N ALA A 462 31.71 -40.02 -20.64
CA ALA A 462 31.24 -40.64 -19.42
C ALA A 462 31.52 -42.16 -19.53
N SER A 463 32.71 -42.57 -19.12
CA SER A 463 32.91 -43.90 -18.54
C SER A 463 32.87 -43.72 -17.03
N SER A 464 31.79 -44.20 -16.42
CA SER A 464 31.67 -44.70 -15.05
C SER A 464 32.92 -44.54 -14.18
N GLU A 465 32.93 -43.58 -13.26
CA GLU A 465 33.57 -43.75 -11.95
C GLU A 465 33.00 -42.74 -10.94
N TYR A 466 32.35 -43.29 -9.90
CA TYR A 466 31.91 -42.56 -8.73
C TYR A 466 33.13 -41.99 -7.98
N GLY A 467 33.10 -40.68 -7.69
CA GLY A 467 33.86 -40.09 -6.59
C GLY A 467 35.26 -39.55 -6.90
N ARG A 468 35.33 -38.32 -7.43
CA ARG A 468 36.31 -37.26 -7.09
C ARG A 468 36.01 -36.00 -7.93
N PRO A 469 36.22 -34.78 -7.42
CA PRO A 469 36.11 -33.58 -8.25
C PRO A 469 37.20 -33.63 -9.33
N HIS A 470 36.78 -33.69 -10.59
CA HIS A 470 37.69 -33.61 -11.73
C HIS A 470 38.44 -32.28 -11.67
N LYS A 471 39.76 -32.38 -11.49
CA LYS A 471 40.69 -31.27 -11.63
C LYS A 471 40.72 -30.90 -13.13
N LEU A 472 39.92 -29.90 -13.50
CA LEU A 472 39.88 -29.33 -14.85
C LEU A 472 41.29 -28.83 -15.22
N SER A 473 41.85 -29.40 -16.30
CA SER A 473 43.18 -29.06 -16.80
C SER A 473 43.23 -27.60 -17.23
N LEU A 474 44.12 -26.83 -16.59
CA LEU A 474 44.51 -25.48 -16.98
C LEU A 474 45.22 -25.52 -18.34
N GLU A 475 44.58 -25.01 -19.38
CA GLU A 475 45.31 -24.53 -20.56
C GLU A 475 44.79 -23.14 -20.96
N LEU A 476 45.63 -22.15 -20.64
CA LEU A 476 45.78 -20.81 -21.19
C LEU A 476 44.50 -20.02 -21.53
N THR A 477 44.28 -18.97 -20.73
CA THR A 477 43.34 -17.82 -20.90
C THR A 477 41.94 -17.96 -20.29
N ASP A 478 41.88 -18.12 -18.96
CA ASP A 478 40.65 -17.87 -18.22
C ASP A 478 40.43 -16.35 -18.10
N ASN A 479 39.54 -15.78 -18.92
CA ASN A 479 39.11 -14.38 -18.78
C ASN A 479 38.58 -14.09 -17.37
N LEU A 480 37.93 -15.09 -16.77
CA LEU A 480 37.50 -15.01 -15.38
C LEU A 480 38.68 -14.94 -14.41
N ALA A 481 39.83 -15.57 -14.71
CA ALA A 481 41.01 -15.41 -13.86
C ALA A 481 41.50 -13.96 -13.89
N PHE A 482 41.51 -13.29 -15.05
CA PHE A 482 41.82 -11.87 -15.10
C PHE A 482 40.83 -11.04 -14.28
N LEU A 483 39.53 -11.33 -14.41
CA LEU A 483 38.46 -10.68 -13.65
C LEU A 483 38.62 -10.88 -12.13
N VAL A 484 38.86 -12.12 -11.69
CA VAL A 484 39.08 -12.49 -10.28
C VAL A 484 40.37 -11.86 -9.74
N HIS A 485 41.41 -11.80 -10.57
CA HIS A 485 42.68 -11.18 -10.19
C HIS A 485 42.62 -9.65 -10.18
N SER A 486 41.64 -9.03 -10.85
CA SER A 486 41.43 -7.58 -10.81
C SER A 486 41.07 -7.07 -9.42
N GLY A 487 40.54 -7.94 -8.54
CA GLY A 487 40.12 -7.56 -7.20
C GLY A 487 38.85 -6.71 -7.17
N ASP A 488 37.94 -6.92 -8.13
CA ASP A 488 36.66 -6.20 -8.19
C ASP A 488 35.84 -6.44 -6.91
N ALA A 489 35.86 -5.43 -6.05
CA ALA A 489 35.22 -5.36 -4.76
C ALA A 489 33.70 -5.62 -4.80
N LEU A 490 33.02 -5.01 -5.78
CA LEU A 490 31.57 -5.10 -5.88
C LEU A 490 31.14 -6.44 -6.43
N LEU A 491 31.88 -6.98 -7.39
CA LEU A 491 31.66 -8.34 -7.84
C LEU A 491 31.92 -9.35 -6.71
N ALA A 492 32.96 -9.14 -5.89
CA ALA A 492 33.26 -9.99 -4.75
C ALA A 492 32.12 -10.00 -3.73
N ASP A 493 31.65 -8.83 -3.32
CA ASP A 493 30.54 -8.68 -2.38
C ASP A 493 29.23 -9.23 -2.95
N PHE A 494 28.98 -9.02 -4.24
CA PHE A 494 27.82 -9.58 -4.93
C PHE A 494 27.85 -11.11 -4.93
N VAL A 495 28.97 -11.72 -5.31
CA VAL A 495 29.13 -13.18 -5.31
C VAL A 495 29.02 -13.74 -3.89
N GLU A 496 29.58 -13.07 -2.88
CA GLU A 496 29.45 -13.45 -1.46
C GLU A 496 27.98 -13.46 -1.01
N ASN A 497 27.20 -12.45 -1.41
CA ASN A 497 25.77 -12.38 -1.14
C ASN A 497 25.00 -13.50 -1.85
N MET A 498 25.23 -13.71 -3.14
CA MET A 498 24.54 -14.76 -3.91
C MET A 498 24.89 -16.18 -3.42
N LEU A 499 26.12 -16.40 -2.95
CA LEU A 499 26.52 -17.65 -2.30
C LEU A 499 25.78 -17.84 -0.97
N SER A 500 25.64 -16.77 -0.17
CA SER A 500 24.89 -16.82 1.09
C SER A 500 23.41 -17.16 0.87
N GLU A 501 22.78 -16.60 -0.17
CA GLU A 501 21.41 -16.94 -0.54
C GLU A 501 21.27 -18.41 -0.98
N LEU A 502 22.22 -18.91 -1.77
CA LEU A 502 22.25 -20.32 -2.18
C LEU A 502 22.40 -21.26 -0.97
N VAL A 503 23.22 -20.89 0.02
CA VAL A 503 23.38 -21.66 1.28
C VAL A 503 22.09 -21.69 2.09
N VAL A 504 21.25 -20.66 2.04
CA VAL A 504 19.93 -20.68 2.70
C VAL A 504 18.94 -21.59 1.96
N LYS A 505 19.09 -21.75 0.64
CA LYS A 505 18.26 -22.63 -0.18
C LYS A 505 18.66 -24.11 -0.10
N ALA A 506 19.93 -24.40 0.21
CA ALA A 506 20.47 -25.74 0.39
C ALA A 506 20.27 -26.22 1.84
#